data_AF-A0A9P8FQT8-F1
#
_entry.id   AF-A0A9P8FQT8-F1
#
_cell.length_a   1.000
_cell.length_b   1.000
_cell.length_c   1.000
_cell.angle_alpha   90.00
_cell.angle_beta   90.00
_cell.angle_gamma   90.00
#
_symmetry.space_group_name_H-M   'P 1'
#
loop_
_entity.id
_entity.type
_entity.pdbx_description
1 polymer ?
#
loop_
_entity_poly.entity_id
_entity_poly.type
_entity_poly.pdbx_seq_one_letter_code
_entity_poly.pdbx_strand_id
1 'polypeptide(L)' 'VVRRSLKEDKRLAAERRGEMDLRFAKWENGKQGESKNLAAAIAESSPAAQSS' A
#
# COMPACT_ATOMS: atom_id res chain seq x y z
N VAL A 1 8.71 10.11 7.43
CA VAL A 1 9.49 10.80 8.49
C VAL A 1 8.63 11.27 9.67
N VAL A 2 7.50 11.97 9.49
CA VAL A 2 6.70 12.50 10.63
C VAL A 2 6.08 11.44 11.56
N ARG A 3 5.49 10.35 11.03
CA ARG A 3 4.87 9.31 11.87
C ARG A 3 5.88 8.61 12.80
N ARG A 4 7.13 8.47 12.34
CA ARG A 4 8.22 7.84 13.11
C ARG A 4 8.78 8.75 14.20
N SER A 5 8.36 10.01 14.26
CA SER A 5 8.80 10.99 15.27
C SER A 5 7.81 11.13 16.43
N LEU A 6 6.68 10.41 16.41
CA LEU A 6 5.68 10.43 17.47
C LEU A 6 6.05 9.47 18.60
N LYS A 7 5.61 9.79 19.83
CA LYS A 7 5.61 8.85 20.96
C LYS A 7 4.82 7.58 20.60
N GLU A 8 5.22 6.45 21.17
CA GLU A 8 4.75 5.11 20.78
C GLU A 8 3.22 4.99 20.68
N ASP A 9 2.49 5.43 21.70
CA ASP A 9 1.01 5.37 21.70
C ASP A 9 0.38 6.13 20.54
N LYS A 10 0.96 7.28 20.16
CA LYS A 10 0.48 8.12 19.07
C LYS A 10 0.96 7.61 17.71
N ARG A 11 2.15 6.99 17.66
CA ARG A 11 2.67 6.31 16.47
C ARG A 11 1.78 5.14 16.07
N LEU A 12 1.42 4.28 17.01
CA LEU A 12 0.60 3.10 16.76
C LEU A 12 -0.78 3.47 16.18
N ALA A 13 -1.42 4.51 16.74
CA ALA A 13 -2.69 5.03 16.23
C ALA A 13 -2.54 5.67 14.84
N ALA A 14 -1.45 6.40 14.59
CA ALA A 14 -1.17 7.04 13.31
C ALA A 14 -0.81 6.04 12.20
N GLU A 15 -0.14 4.93 12.56
CA GLU A 15 0.17 3.83 11.65
C GLU A 15 -1.10 3.04 11.30
N ARG A 16 -1.93 2.69 12.29
CA ARG A 16 -3.23 2.03 12.05
C ARG A 16 -4.16 2.85 11.15
N ARG A 17 -4.22 4.17 11.35
CA ARG A 17 -5.01 5.07 10.48
C ARG A 17 -4.38 5.30 9.11
N GLY A 18 -3.09 4.95 8.95
CA GLY A 18 -2.37 5.06 7.69
C GLY A 18 -2.66 3.91 6.72
N GLU A 19 -3.32 2.85 7.15
CA GLU A 19 -3.72 1.75 6.28
C GLU A 19 -4.84 2.22 5.35
N MET A 20 -4.53 2.29 4.05
CA MET A 20 -5.49 2.60 2.99
C MET A 20 -5.80 1.31 2.23
N ASP A 21 -7.02 0.79 2.35
CA ASP A 21 -7.48 -0.37 1.56
C ASP A 21 -7.98 0.08 0.17
N LEU A 22 -7.08 0.75 -0.58
CA LEU A 22 -7.34 1.10 -1.96
C LEU A 22 -7.19 -0.13 -2.83
N ARG A 23 -8.12 -0.30 -3.78
CA ARG A 23 -8.07 -1.37 -4.78
C ARG A 23 -8.18 -0.78 -6.18
N PHE A 24 -7.49 -1.41 -7.12
CA PHE A 24 -7.48 -1.00 -8.52
C PHE A 24 -7.66 -2.23 -9.41
N ALA A 25 -8.27 -2.04 -10.57
CA ALA A 25 -8.34 -3.06 -11.60
C ALA A 25 -7.83 -2.46 -12.91
N LYS A 26 -6.99 -3.21 -13.63
CA LYS A 26 -6.52 -2.76 -14.94
C LYS A 26 -7.69 -2.84 -15.92
N TRP A 27 -7.93 -1.76 -16.67
CA TRP A 27 -8.90 -1.76 -17.76
C TRP A 27 -8.18 -2.04 -19.08
N GLU A 28 -8.63 -3.02 -19.84
CA GLU A 28 -8.00 -3.42 -21.10
C GLU A 28 -9.06 -3.92 -22.08
N ASN A 29 -9.01 -3.46 -23.34
CA ASN A 29 -9.93 -3.84 -24.41
C ASN A 29 -11.43 -3.72 -24.03
N GLY A 30 -11.79 -2.65 -23.30
CA GLY A 30 -13.17 -2.41 -22.90
C GLY A 30 -13.65 -3.27 -21.72
N LYS A 31 -12.77 -4.02 -21.05
CA LYS A 31 -13.13 -4.87 -19.91
C LYS A 31 -12.28 -4.56 -18.69
N GLN A 32 -12.93 -4.60 -17.53
CA GLN A 32 -12.26 -4.55 -16.24
C GLN A 32 -11.56 -5.89 -15.97
N GLY A 33 -10.29 -5.83 -15.60
CA GLY A 33 -9.53 -6.98 -15.12
C GLY A 33 -9.76 -7.25 -13.62
N GLU A 34 -8.85 -8.02 -13.03
CA GLU A 34 -8.90 -8.38 -11.62
C GLU A 34 -8.67 -7.17 -10.70
N SER A 35 -9.46 -7.07 -9.63
CA SER A 35 -9.29 -6.08 -8.56
C SER A 35 -8.15 -6.49 -7.64
N LYS A 36 -7.09 -5.67 -7.58
CA LYS A 36 -5.90 -5.87 -6.76
C LYS A 36 -5.83 -4.82 -5.66
N ASN A 37 -5.33 -5.22 -4.49
CA ASN A 37 -5.03 -4.26 -3.42
C ASN A 37 -3.77 -3.44 -3.80
N LEU A 38 -3.87 -2.12 -3.66
CA LEU A 38 -2.81 -1.19 -4.03
C LEU A 38 -1.56 -1.35 -3.17
N ALA A 39 -1.72 -1.57 -1.86
CA ALA A 39 -0.60 -1.74 -0.95
C ALA A 39 0.20 -3.01 -1.27
N ALA A 40 -0.49 -4.12 -1.58
CA ALA A 40 0.14 -5.36 -2.03
C ALA A 40 0.91 -5.16 -3.34
N ALA A 41 0.30 -4.54 -4.34
CA ALA A 41 0.95 -4.27 -5.63
C ALA A 41 2.18 -3.36 -5.52
N ILE A 42 2.15 -2.36 -4.63
CA ILE A 42 3.31 -1.49 -4.36
C ILE A 42 4.44 -2.30 -3.71
N ALA A 43 4.14 -3.18 -2.76
CA ALA A 43 5.13 -4.04 -2.12
C ALA A 43 5.83 -4.98 -3.12
N GLU A 44 5.08 -5.59 -4.03
CA GLU A 44 5.61 -6.41 -5.13
C GLU A 44 6.46 -5.60 -6.13
N SER A 45 6.13 -4.33 -6.35
CA SER A 45 6.83 -3.45 -7.29
C SER A 45 8.08 -2.77 -6.72
N SER A 46 8.31 -2.88 -5.40
CA SER A 46 9.39 -2.15 -4.73
C SER A 46 10.76 -2.74 -5.11
N PRO A 47 11.76 -1.93 -5.52
CA PRO A 47 13.04 -2.43 -6.02
C PRO A 47 13.84 -3.24 -4.98
N ALA A 48 13.51 -3.12 -3.69
CA ALA A 48 14.10 -3.93 -2.62
C ALA A 48 13.62 -5.40 -2.61
N ALA A 49 12.48 -5.71 -3.25
CA ALA A 49 11.92 -7.06 -3.35
C ALA A 49 12.30 -7.77 -4.67
N GLN A 50 12.83 -7.04 -5.66
CA GLN A 50 13.24 -7.58 -6.97
C GLN A 50 14.72 -8.03 -7.01
N SER A 51 15.47 -7.86 -5.91
CA SER A 51 16.85 -8.32 -5.76
C SER A 51 16.93 -9.38 -4.67
N SER A 52 16.47 -10.60 -4.96
CA SER A 52 16.80 -11.84 -4.25
C SER A 52 16.58 -13.03 -5.16
#